data_AF-A0A0E3SAW1-F1
#
_entry.id   AF-A0A0E3SAW1-F1
#
_cell.length_a   1.000
_cell.length_b   1.000
_cell.length_c   1.000
_cell.angle_alpha   90.00
_cell.angle_beta   90.00
_cell.angle_gamma   90.00
#
_symmetry.space_group_name_H-M   'P 1'
#
loop_
_entity.id
_entity.type
_entity.pdbx_description
1 polymer ?
#
loop_
_entity_poly.entity_id
_entity_poly.type
_entity_poly.pdbx_seq_one_letter_code
_entity_poly.pdbx_strand_id
1 'polypeptide(L)'
;MLKTLSVFLFLVMLLATPAAASEKGAIIQMTTTLENSDTELQFNYAENIGDGRGITFGCIGFCTGTYDGNILIHHYMELNPDNTLAKYIPALDTIDAGRHNAAGGDGNPSTEGLSGFIKDVQNCNDPLFKTAQMDKLDELYYNPAMKIADSIGAKNALTKAFIYDMCVRHGVDGAERIIKNAGTTPKQGADENAYLQKLISLRDSKLKQEGLGDVNRDQGYKNVLNSGNVNLQTPFKFVAYGESFTIDGNLDLGEYQEETPVEDKPEEPEVIEPEEPEIEPEEPEIEPEEPEIEPEEPVVTPTEPEDKDQKDWDKHHKKYDNRRNDRHHKKYHKHGRC
;
A
#
# COMPACT_ATOMS: atom_id res chain seq x y z
N MET A 1 56.71 5.39 -21.00
CA MET A 1 55.65 4.55 -20.40
C MET A 1 55.00 5.34 -19.28
N LEU A 2 53.70 5.07 -19.05
CA LEU A 2 52.76 5.69 -18.10
C LEU A 2 52.16 7.05 -18.52
N LYS A 3 51.00 6.98 -19.17
CA LYS A 3 49.98 8.04 -19.18
C LYS A 3 49.03 7.76 -18.03
N THR A 4 48.93 8.68 -17.07
CA THR A 4 47.97 8.65 -15.97
C THR A 4 46.60 8.98 -16.53
N LEU A 5 45.67 8.01 -16.49
CA LEU A 5 44.28 8.18 -16.87
C LEU A 5 43.50 8.62 -15.62
N SER A 6 43.20 9.90 -15.49
CA SER A 6 42.28 10.41 -14.48
C SER A 6 40.85 10.12 -14.92
N VAL A 7 40.21 9.15 -14.27
CA VAL A 7 38.77 8.90 -14.39
C VAL A 7 38.05 9.94 -13.55
N PHE A 8 37.35 10.87 -14.21
CA PHE A 8 36.41 11.77 -13.57
C PHE A 8 35.12 10.99 -13.29
N LEU A 9 34.92 10.63 -12.02
CA LEU A 9 33.65 10.11 -11.54
C LEU A 9 32.66 11.28 -11.48
N PHE A 10 31.81 11.41 -12.50
CA PHE A 10 30.68 12.34 -12.48
C PHE A 10 29.64 11.77 -11.51
N LEU A 11 29.64 12.27 -10.28
CA LEU A 11 28.54 12.10 -9.35
C LEU A 11 27.36 12.91 -9.89
N VAL A 12 26.47 12.24 -10.62
CA VAL A 12 25.15 12.80 -10.96
C VAL A 12 24.37 12.84 -9.66
N MET A 13 24.35 14.00 -9.00
CA MET A 13 23.33 14.27 -7.98
C MET A 13 22.00 14.37 -8.73
N LEU A 14 21.18 13.30 -8.68
CA LEU A 14 19.76 13.45 -8.94
C LEU A 14 19.23 14.43 -7.91
N LEU A 15 18.93 15.65 -8.34
CA LEU A 15 18.10 16.55 -7.57
C LEU A 15 16.71 15.91 -7.54
N ALA A 16 16.33 15.36 -6.38
CA ALA A 16 14.97 14.90 -6.15
C ALA A 16 14.03 16.06 -6.45
N THR A 17 13.25 15.95 -7.53
CA THR A 17 12.14 16.85 -7.77
C THR A 17 11.19 16.72 -6.60
N PRO A 18 10.82 17.81 -5.91
CA PRO A 18 9.82 17.74 -4.84
C PRO A 18 8.56 17.11 -5.43
N ALA A 19 7.99 16.13 -4.72
CA ALA A 19 6.79 15.44 -5.17
C ALA A 19 5.68 16.47 -5.46
N ALA A 20 5.01 16.34 -6.60
CA ALA A 20 3.83 17.15 -6.84
C ALA A 20 2.72 16.71 -5.88
N ALA A 21 1.92 17.66 -5.40
CA ALA A 21 0.76 17.34 -4.56
C ALA A 21 -0.13 16.29 -5.23
N SER A 22 -0.49 15.24 -4.51
CA SER A 22 -1.31 14.14 -5.04
C SER A 22 -2.42 13.74 -4.08
N GLU A 23 -3.48 13.11 -4.60
CA GLU A 23 -4.56 12.53 -3.77
C GLU A 23 -4.00 11.51 -2.78
N LYS A 24 -3.11 10.61 -3.25
CA LYS A 24 -2.42 9.63 -2.39
C LYS A 24 -1.60 10.31 -1.30
N GLY A 25 -0.84 11.35 -1.66
CA GLY A 25 -0.07 12.14 -0.70
C GLY A 25 -0.96 12.75 0.37
N ALA A 26 -2.08 13.37 0.00
CA ALA A 26 -3.04 13.95 0.96
C ALA A 26 -3.67 12.89 1.87
N ILE A 27 -4.07 11.73 1.31
CA ILE A 27 -4.62 10.60 2.07
C ILE A 27 -3.63 10.12 3.13
N ILE A 28 -2.38 9.87 2.73
CA ILE A 28 -1.35 9.35 3.64
C ILE A 28 -1.00 10.41 4.68
N GLN A 29 -0.81 11.67 4.27
CA GLN A 29 -0.46 12.78 5.15
C GLN A 29 -1.50 12.99 6.26
N MET A 30 -2.80 12.82 5.99
CA MET A 30 -3.84 12.84 7.02
C MET A 30 -3.62 11.76 8.08
N THR A 31 -3.37 10.51 7.68
CA THR A 31 -3.06 9.42 8.62
C THR A 31 -1.74 9.64 9.34
N THR A 32 -0.72 10.20 8.68
CA THR A 32 0.57 10.55 9.31
C THR A 32 0.39 11.51 10.50
N THR A 33 -0.52 12.49 10.40
CA THR A 33 -0.82 13.37 11.55
C THR A 33 -1.48 12.63 12.73
N LEU A 34 -2.19 11.53 12.45
CA LEU A 34 -2.85 10.71 13.47
C LEU A 34 -1.93 9.66 14.10
N GLU A 35 -0.88 9.24 13.39
CA GLU A 35 0.13 8.30 13.92
C GLU A 35 1.27 9.02 14.62
N ASN A 36 1.74 10.14 14.06
CA ASN A 36 3.02 10.75 14.45
C ASN A 36 2.92 12.21 14.93
N SER A 37 1.72 12.81 14.93
CA SER A 37 1.54 14.26 15.16
C SER A 37 2.43 15.12 14.27
N ASP A 38 2.68 14.65 13.04
CA ASP A 38 3.53 15.28 12.03
C ASP A 38 2.86 15.14 10.65
N THR A 39 3.20 16.01 9.72
CA THR A 39 2.79 15.92 8.31
C THR A 39 3.80 15.15 7.47
N GLU A 40 5.00 14.87 7.97
CA GLU A 40 6.02 14.09 7.26
C GLU A 40 6.10 12.63 7.76
N LEU A 41 6.42 11.71 6.85
CA LEU A 41 6.61 10.30 7.19
C LEU A 41 7.90 10.09 7.99
N GLN A 42 7.79 9.34 9.09
CA GLN A 42 8.91 9.03 9.97
C GLN A 42 9.38 7.59 9.75
N PHE A 43 10.40 7.38 8.92
CA PHE A 43 10.87 6.04 8.55
C PHE A 43 11.73 5.35 9.61
N ASN A 44 12.33 6.11 10.53
CA ASN A 44 13.21 5.60 11.59
C ASN A 44 12.58 5.67 12.99
N TYR A 45 11.27 5.94 13.09
CA TYR A 45 10.55 5.79 14.35
C TYR A 45 10.61 4.33 14.83
N ALA A 46 10.84 4.13 16.12
CA ALA A 46 10.72 2.83 16.77
C ALA A 46 10.54 2.99 18.29
N GLU A 47 9.53 2.33 18.85
CA GLU A 47 9.21 2.37 20.28
C GLU A 47 8.40 1.13 20.69
N ASN A 48 8.53 0.68 21.93
CA ASN A 48 7.52 -0.21 22.52
C ASN A 48 6.61 0.62 23.41
N ILE A 49 5.42 0.94 22.89
CA ILE A 49 4.42 1.77 23.57
C ILE A 49 3.55 0.99 24.59
N GLY A 50 3.81 -0.31 24.78
CA GLY A 50 3.13 -1.13 25.78
C GLY A 50 1.68 -1.47 25.47
N ASP A 51 1.25 -1.36 24.21
CA ASP A 51 -0.13 -1.62 23.76
C ASP A 51 -0.42 -3.11 23.48
N GLY A 52 0.59 -3.96 23.65
CA GLY A 52 0.49 -5.40 23.43
C GLY A 52 0.86 -5.87 22.01
N ARG A 53 1.31 -4.97 21.13
CA ARG A 53 1.74 -5.28 19.76
C ARG A 53 3.26 -5.44 19.60
N GLY A 54 4.02 -5.33 20.69
CA GLY A 54 5.48 -5.42 20.67
C GLY A 54 6.12 -4.06 20.40
N ILE A 55 7.13 -4.01 19.52
CA ILE A 55 7.77 -2.76 19.10
C ILE A 55 7.03 -2.25 17.86
N THR A 56 6.54 -1.01 17.93
CA THR A 56 5.96 -0.24 16.81
C THR A 56 7.08 0.55 16.14
N PHE A 57 7.17 0.53 14.81
CA PHE A 57 8.23 1.19 14.07
C PHE A 57 7.85 1.58 12.64
N GLY A 58 8.62 2.49 12.04
CA GLY A 58 8.43 2.95 10.67
C GLY A 58 7.27 3.93 10.46
N CYS A 59 7.02 4.24 9.19
CA CYS A 59 6.23 5.41 8.77
C CYS A 59 4.74 5.34 9.09
N ILE A 60 4.20 4.14 9.26
CA ILE A 60 2.79 3.87 9.62
C ILE A 60 2.64 3.03 10.89
N GLY A 61 3.72 2.81 11.64
CA GLY A 61 3.69 2.03 12.87
C GLY A 61 3.53 0.51 12.66
N PHE A 62 4.35 -0.09 11.78
CA PHE A 62 4.47 -1.55 11.70
C PHE A 62 4.82 -2.13 13.06
N CYS A 63 4.30 -3.30 13.44
CA CYS A 63 4.62 -3.87 14.75
C CYS A 63 5.26 -5.26 14.67
N THR A 64 6.23 -5.51 15.56
CA THR A 64 6.92 -6.82 15.63
C THR A 64 6.00 -7.95 16.10
N GLY A 65 4.86 -7.62 16.71
CA GLY A 65 3.89 -8.56 17.25
C GLY A 65 2.61 -8.68 16.41
N THR A 66 2.56 -8.14 15.20
CA THR A 66 1.38 -8.19 14.30
C THR A 66 1.72 -8.65 12.89
N TYR A 67 2.82 -9.40 12.70
CA TYR A 67 3.32 -9.97 11.45
C TYR A 67 3.84 -8.97 10.41
N ASP A 68 3.15 -7.85 10.21
CA ASP A 68 3.52 -6.77 9.28
C ASP A 68 4.95 -6.26 9.48
N GLY A 69 5.40 -6.11 10.73
CA GLY A 69 6.79 -5.75 11.02
C GLY A 69 7.79 -6.81 10.55
N ASN A 70 7.48 -8.10 10.71
CA ASN A 70 8.35 -9.17 10.23
C ASN A 70 8.38 -9.23 8.70
N ILE A 71 7.21 -9.11 8.05
CA ILE A 71 7.07 -9.04 6.59
C ILE A 71 7.93 -7.91 6.01
N LEU A 72 7.92 -6.73 6.65
CA LEU A 72 8.76 -5.61 6.26
C LEU A 72 10.25 -5.92 6.35
N ILE A 73 10.72 -6.53 7.45
CA ILE A 73 12.15 -6.82 7.62
C ILE A 73 12.63 -7.90 6.64
N HIS A 74 11.79 -8.91 6.33
CA HIS A 74 12.09 -9.87 5.27
C HIS A 74 12.20 -9.20 3.91
N HIS A 75 11.24 -8.36 3.54
CA HIS A 75 11.29 -7.61 2.27
C HIS A 75 12.51 -6.68 2.18
N TYR A 76 12.86 -6.01 3.28
CA TYR A 76 14.08 -5.20 3.33
C TYR A 76 15.34 -6.06 3.18
N MET A 77 15.36 -7.29 3.69
CA MET A 77 16.45 -8.25 3.44
C MET A 77 16.54 -8.68 1.97
N GLU A 78 15.42 -8.81 1.26
CA GLU A 78 15.41 -9.10 -0.17
C GLU A 78 16.01 -7.93 -0.98
N LEU A 79 15.67 -6.69 -0.63
CA LEU A 79 16.22 -5.49 -1.27
C LEU A 79 17.70 -5.25 -0.92
N ASN A 80 18.09 -5.53 0.32
CA ASN A 80 19.47 -5.40 0.80
C ASN A 80 19.85 -6.57 1.72
N PRO A 81 20.47 -7.64 1.19
CA PRO A 81 20.82 -8.82 1.98
C PRO A 81 21.82 -8.56 3.11
N ASP A 82 22.64 -7.51 3.03
CA ASP A 82 23.67 -7.17 4.01
C ASP A 82 23.18 -6.18 5.08
N ASN A 83 21.87 -5.92 5.15
CA ASN A 83 21.33 -4.91 6.06
C ASN A 83 21.43 -5.31 7.55
N THR A 84 21.59 -4.31 8.42
CA THR A 84 21.76 -4.51 9.87
C THR A 84 20.54 -5.14 10.56
N LEU A 85 19.34 -5.00 10.00
CA LEU A 85 18.09 -5.48 10.60
C LEU A 85 17.84 -6.97 10.33
N ALA A 86 18.45 -7.54 9.28
CA ALA A 86 18.31 -8.96 8.92
C ALA A 86 18.64 -9.91 10.08
N LYS A 87 19.57 -9.52 10.97
CA LYS A 87 19.94 -10.33 12.16
C LYS A 87 18.78 -10.57 13.14
N TYR A 88 17.70 -9.78 13.06
CA TYR A 88 16.53 -9.90 13.92
C TYR A 88 15.46 -10.86 13.39
N ILE A 89 15.54 -11.27 12.12
CA ILE A 89 14.57 -12.16 11.47
C ILE A 89 14.30 -13.43 12.28
N PRO A 90 15.30 -14.18 12.80
CA PRO A 90 15.02 -15.38 13.58
C PRO A 90 14.17 -15.12 14.84
N ALA A 91 14.34 -13.95 15.47
CA ALA A 91 13.54 -13.56 16.63
C ALA A 91 12.11 -13.16 16.21
N LEU A 92 11.98 -12.41 15.12
CA LEU A 92 10.68 -12.01 14.57
C LEU A 92 9.86 -13.24 14.12
N ASP A 93 10.48 -14.20 13.42
CA ASP A 93 9.86 -15.47 13.04
C ASP A 93 9.38 -16.27 14.26
N THR A 94 10.15 -16.24 15.35
CA THR A 94 9.78 -16.90 16.61
C THR A 94 8.57 -16.22 17.26
N ILE A 95 8.50 -14.88 17.21
CA ILE A 95 7.37 -14.10 17.71
C ILE A 95 6.11 -14.42 16.91
N ASP A 96 6.18 -14.40 15.58
CA ASP A 96 5.06 -14.70 14.69
C ASP A 96 4.57 -16.15 14.79
N ALA A 97 5.47 -17.11 15.04
CA ALA A 97 5.09 -18.50 15.32
C ALA A 97 4.38 -18.67 16.68
N GLY A 98 4.49 -17.67 17.55
CA GLY A 98 3.93 -17.64 18.90
C GLY A 98 2.43 -17.39 18.95
N ARG A 99 1.94 -17.07 20.15
CA ARG A 99 0.52 -16.78 20.38
C ARG A 99 0.27 -15.29 20.23
N HIS A 100 -0.66 -14.96 19.34
CA HIS A 100 -1.21 -13.62 19.20
C HIS A 100 -2.56 -13.57 19.93
N ASN A 101 -2.55 -13.06 21.16
CA ASN A 101 -3.73 -12.99 22.02
C ASN A 101 -3.80 -11.71 22.86
N ALA A 102 -2.82 -10.82 22.74
CA ALA A 102 -2.87 -9.46 23.26
C ALA A 102 -3.58 -8.53 22.25
N ALA A 103 -3.70 -7.25 22.60
CA ALA A 103 -4.27 -6.19 21.75
C ALA A 103 -5.67 -6.45 21.15
N GLY A 104 -6.45 -7.35 21.75
CA GLY A 104 -7.78 -7.74 21.24
C GLY A 104 -7.78 -9.06 20.45
N GLY A 105 -6.69 -9.81 20.49
CA GLY A 105 -6.58 -11.16 19.92
C GLY A 105 -5.65 -11.27 18.71
N ASP A 106 -4.91 -10.21 18.40
CA ASP A 106 -4.07 -10.06 17.21
C ASP A 106 -2.60 -9.72 17.53
N GLY A 107 -2.31 -9.22 18.74
CA GLY A 107 -0.97 -8.84 19.17
C GLY A 107 -0.20 -9.95 19.90
N ASN A 108 1.12 -9.96 19.70
CA ASN A 108 2.09 -10.66 20.53
C ASN A 108 3.04 -9.62 21.18
N PRO A 109 3.04 -9.46 22.52
CA PRO A 109 3.83 -8.42 23.18
C PRO A 109 5.33 -8.78 23.33
N SER A 110 5.75 -9.97 22.88
CA SER A 110 7.12 -10.43 23.07
C SER A 110 8.12 -9.54 22.34
N THR A 111 9.23 -9.25 23.02
CA THR A 111 10.42 -8.61 22.44
C THR A 111 11.66 -9.47 22.63
N GLU A 112 11.47 -10.77 22.90
CA GLU A 112 12.57 -11.72 23.07
C GLU A 112 13.41 -11.81 21.80
N GLY A 113 14.74 -11.74 21.95
CA GLY A 113 15.67 -11.72 20.80
C GLY A 113 15.78 -10.38 20.05
N LEU A 114 14.98 -9.37 20.40
CA LEU A 114 14.99 -8.05 19.74
C LEU A 114 15.85 -7.00 20.47
N SER A 115 16.84 -7.45 21.25
CA SER A 115 17.76 -6.53 21.93
C SER A 115 18.52 -5.66 20.92
N GLY A 116 18.42 -4.35 21.06
CA GLY A 116 19.00 -3.36 20.14
C GLY A 116 18.15 -3.02 18.91
N PHE A 117 17.04 -3.73 18.65
CA PHE A 117 16.21 -3.53 17.44
C PHE A 117 15.77 -2.07 17.29
N ILE A 118 15.22 -1.47 18.35
CA ILE A 118 14.80 -0.05 18.38
C ILE A 118 15.95 0.86 17.95
N LYS A 119 17.14 0.66 18.52
CA LYS A 119 18.30 1.49 18.23
C LYS A 119 18.77 1.30 16.78
N ASP A 120 18.73 0.09 16.26
CA ASP A 120 19.16 -0.18 14.89
C ASP A 120 18.18 0.39 13.86
N VAL A 121 16.87 0.36 14.13
CA VAL A 121 15.86 1.06 13.30
C VAL A 121 16.08 2.57 13.33
N GLN A 122 16.24 3.16 14.53
CA GLN A 122 16.47 4.60 14.70
C GLN A 122 17.74 5.10 13.99
N ASN A 123 18.76 4.24 13.85
CA ASN A 123 20.01 4.56 13.15
C ASN A 123 20.02 4.13 11.67
N CYS A 124 18.94 3.54 11.16
CA CYS A 124 18.86 3.08 9.78
C CYS A 124 18.61 4.27 8.84
N ASN A 125 19.63 4.63 8.06
CA ASN A 125 19.55 5.69 7.04
C ASN A 125 19.62 5.11 5.61
N ASP A 126 19.40 3.80 5.45
CA ASP A 126 19.44 3.15 4.14
C ASP A 126 18.19 3.55 3.33
N PRO A 127 18.33 4.15 2.12
CA PRO A 127 17.19 4.47 1.27
C PRO A 127 16.35 3.25 0.87
N LEU A 128 16.93 2.04 0.85
CA LEU A 128 16.19 0.81 0.60
C LEU A 128 15.26 0.44 1.75
N PHE A 129 15.56 0.88 2.99
CA PHE A 129 14.63 0.69 4.11
C PHE A 129 13.39 1.57 3.98
N LYS A 130 13.56 2.80 3.46
CA LYS A 130 12.42 3.66 3.09
C LYS A 130 11.59 3.01 1.98
N THR A 131 12.25 2.51 0.93
CA THR A 131 11.58 1.82 -0.19
C THR A 131 10.77 0.62 0.32
N ALA A 132 11.38 -0.23 1.15
CA ALA A 132 10.70 -1.37 1.74
C ALA A 132 9.45 -1.00 2.53
N GLN A 133 9.50 0.10 3.30
CA GLN A 133 8.35 0.59 4.05
C GLN A 133 7.22 1.11 3.14
N MET A 134 7.56 1.81 2.06
CA MET A 134 6.57 2.27 1.09
C MET A 134 5.90 1.10 0.37
N ASP A 135 6.68 0.11 -0.08
CA ASP A 135 6.17 -1.09 -0.72
C ASP A 135 5.15 -1.82 0.17
N LYS A 136 5.46 -1.98 1.46
CA LYS A 136 4.57 -2.68 2.41
C LYS A 136 3.42 -1.83 2.91
N LEU A 137 3.58 -0.51 2.99
CA LEU A 137 2.44 0.40 3.18
C LEU A 137 1.43 0.19 2.04
N ASP A 138 1.92 0.14 0.80
CA ASP A 138 1.06 0.00 -0.36
C ASP A 138 0.43 -1.39 -0.48
N GLU A 139 1.23 -2.44 -0.34
CA GLU A 139 0.77 -3.83 -0.41
C GLU A 139 -0.25 -4.17 0.68
N LEU A 140 0.03 -3.80 1.93
CA LEU A 140 -0.73 -4.26 3.09
C LEU A 140 -1.89 -3.32 3.48
N TYR A 141 -1.82 -2.03 3.13
CA TYR A 141 -2.79 -1.03 3.60
C TYR A 141 -3.42 -0.20 2.48
N TYR A 142 -2.63 0.52 1.68
CA TYR A 142 -3.18 1.46 0.70
C TYR A 142 -3.94 0.75 -0.42
N ASN A 143 -3.32 -0.23 -1.08
CA ASN A 143 -3.96 -0.95 -2.18
C ASN A 143 -5.21 -1.73 -1.72
N PRO A 144 -5.19 -2.45 -0.57
CA PRO A 144 -6.42 -3.02 -0.01
C PRO A 144 -7.49 -1.98 0.29
N ALA A 145 -7.14 -0.82 0.86
CA ALA A 145 -8.09 0.25 1.14
C ALA A 145 -8.75 0.79 -0.14
N MET A 146 -7.98 0.97 -1.21
CA MET A 146 -8.52 1.41 -2.51
C MET A 146 -9.44 0.34 -3.12
N LYS A 147 -9.04 -0.95 -3.06
CA LYS A 147 -9.91 -2.06 -3.50
C LYS A 147 -11.23 -2.11 -2.73
N ILE A 148 -11.19 -1.86 -1.42
CA ILE A 148 -12.39 -1.76 -0.59
C ILE A 148 -13.25 -0.58 -1.04
N ALA A 149 -12.66 0.60 -1.22
CA ALA A 149 -13.35 1.80 -1.70
C ALA A 149 -14.06 1.56 -3.04
N ASP A 150 -13.37 0.93 -4.00
CA ASP A 150 -13.93 0.56 -5.30
C ASP A 150 -15.07 -0.45 -5.16
N SER A 151 -14.94 -1.44 -4.27
CA SER A 151 -15.96 -2.48 -4.05
C SER A 151 -17.30 -1.89 -3.58
N ILE A 152 -17.24 -0.81 -2.78
CA ILE A 152 -18.43 -0.09 -2.28
C ILE A 152 -18.86 1.06 -3.19
N GLY A 153 -18.10 1.36 -4.25
CA GLY A 153 -18.37 2.44 -5.21
C GLY A 153 -18.10 3.84 -4.68
N ALA A 154 -17.18 3.99 -3.73
CA ALA A 154 -16.76 5.29 -3.22
C ALA A 154 -15.99 6.07 -4.30
N LYS A 155 -16.33 7.34 -4.48
CA LYS A 155 -15.67 8.25 -5.43
C LYS A 155 -14.90 9.36 -4.74
N ASN A 156 -15.34 9.77 -3.55
CA ASN A 156 -14.76 10.90 -2.83
C ASN A 156 -13.40 10.51 -2.23
N ALA A 157 -12.40 11.35 -2.45
CA ALA A 157 -11.07 11.19 -1.85
C ALA A 157 -11.12 11.13 -0.32
N LEU A 158 -12.04 11.86 0.33
CA LEU A 158 -12.24 11.79 1.78
C LEU A 158 -12.75 10.42 2.26
N THR A 159 -13.62 9.76 1.50
CA THR A 159 -14.09 8.40 1.82
C THR A 159 -12.92 7.41 1.73
N LYS A 160 -12.11 7.52 0.67
CA LYS A 160 -10.90 6.70 0.48
C LYS A 160 -9.90 6.92 1.61
N ALA A 161 -9.67 8.18 2.01
CA ALA A 161 -8.80 8.53 3.14
C ALA A 161 -9.26 7.86 4.44
N PHE A 162 -10.57 7.91 4.71
CA PHE A 162 -11.14 7.30 5.91
C PHE A 162 -11.02 5.76 5.90
N ILE A 163 -11.19 5.12 4.73
CA ILE A 163 -11.00 3.67 4.59
C ILE A 163 -9.53 3.30 4.80
N TYR A 164 -8.60 4.04 4.20
CA TYR A 164 -7.16 3.84 4.41
C TYR A 164 -6.78 3.93 5.89
N ASP A 165 -7.26 4.96 6.58
CA ASP A 165 -7.00 5.15 8.00
C ASP A 165 -7.62 4.04 8.88
N MET A 166 -8.78 3.51 8.49
CA MET A 166 -9.36 2.32 9.13
C MET A 166 -8.50 1.08 8.91
N CYS A 167 -7.95 0.89 7.70
CA CYS A 167 -7.05 -0.23 7.40
C CYS A 167 -5.78 -0.15 8.24
N VAL A 168 -5.18 1.03 8.40
CA VAL A 168 -4.00 1.24 9.27
C VAL A 168 -4.35 0.94 10.73
N ARG A 169 -5.42 1.56 11.27
CA ARG A 169 -5.74 1.43 12.70
C ARG A 169 -6.36 0.09 13.12
N HIS A 170 -7.22 -0.49 12.29
CA HIS A 170 -8.00 -1.68 12.65
C HIS A 170 -7.60 -2.93 11.86
N GLY A 171 -6.62 -2.82 10.96
CA GLY A 171 -6.36 -3.82 9.93
C GLY A 171 -7.44 -3.84 8.84
N VAL A 172 -7.12 -4.45 7.70
CA VAL A 172 -8.02 -4.61 6.55
C VAL A 172 -9.35 -5.27 6.96
N ASP A 173 -9.32 -6.42 7.63
CA ASP A 173 -10.55 -7.10 8.09
C ASP A 173 -11.38 -6.24 9.07
N GLY A 174 -10.72 -5.41 9.88
CA GLY A 174 -11.38 -4.50 10.81
C GLY A 174 -12.18 -3.45 10.07
N ALA A 175 -11.56 -2.83 9.07
CA ALA A 175 -12.20 -1.89 8.16
C ALA A 175 -13.39 -2.55 7.43
N GLU A 176 -13.20 -3.73 6.85
CA GLU A 176 -14.27 -4.46 6.15
C GLU A 176 -15.47 -4.78 7.07
N ARG A 177 -15.23 -5.16 8.33
CA ARG A 177 -16.31 -5.39 9.30
C ARG A 177 -17.11 -4.12 9.59
N ILE A 178 -16.43 -2.97 9.76
CA ILE A 178 -17.09 -1.67 9.98
C ILE A 178 -17.92 -1.30 8.74
N ILE A 179 -17.35 -1.46 7.54
CA ILE A 179 -17.99 -1.16 6.26
C ILE A 179 -19.21 -2.04 6.01
N LYS A 180 -19.12 -3.34 6.31
CA LYS A 180 -20.26 -4.26 6.24
C LYS A 180 -21.40 -3.83 7.17
N ASN A 181 -21.07 -3.34 8.38
CA ASN A 181 -22.07 -2.86 9.33
C ASN A 181 -22.73 -1.53 8.91
N ALA A 182 -22.10 -0.76 8.01
CA ALA A 182 -22.70 0.45 7.46
C ALA A 182 -23.87 0.17 6.50
N GLY A 183 -24.00 -1.05 5.97
CA GLY A 183 -25.13 -1.45 5.13
C GLY A 183 -25.06 -0.88 3.72
N THR A 184 -26.17 -0.32 3.21
CA THR A 184 -26.30 0.13 1.82
C THR A 184 -25.18 1.06 1.39
N THR A 185 -24.40 0.65 0.40
CA THR A 185 -23.20 1.36 -0.07
C THR A 185 -23.52 2.37 -1.19
N PRO A 186 -22.58 3.27 -1.53
CA PRO A 186 -22.71 4.16 -2.69
C PRO A 186 -23.01 3.42 -4.01
N LYS A 187 -22.36 2.28 -4.24
CA LYS A 187 -22.63 1.39 -5.39
C LYS A 187 -24.08 0.87 -5.42
N GLN A 188 -24.74 0.80 -4.27
CA GLN A 188 -26.13 0.39 -4.12
C GLN A 188 -27.09 1.59 -4.08
N GLY A 189 -26.61 2.81 -4.36
CA GLY A 189 -27.42 4.02 -4.46
C GLY A 189 -27.50 4.86 -3.18
N ALA A 190 -26.68 4.61 -2.16
CA ALA A 190 -26.58 5.51 -1.01
C ALA A 190 -25.87 6.82 -1.39
N ASP A 191 -26.28 7.93 -0.77
CA ASP A 191 -25.50 9.17 -0.81
C ASP A 191 -24.15 8.95 -0.10
N GLU A 192 -23.06 9.26 -0.78
CA GLU A 192 -21.71 8.92 -0.29
C GLU A 192 -21.33 9.71 0.97
N ASN A 193 -21.76 10.97 1.08
CA ASN A 193 -21.48 11.79 2.27
C ASN A 193 -22.25 11.28 3.49
N ALA A 194 -23.53 10.91 3.32
CA ALA A 194 -24.32 10.28 4.36
C ALA A 194 -23.76 8.90 4.75
N TYR A 195 -23.26 8.13 3.78
CA TYR A 195 -22.60 6.85 4.03
C TYR A 195 -21.30 7.02 4.84
N LEU A 196 -20.44 7.97 4.46
CA LEU A 196 -19.22 8.29 5.19
C LEU A 196 -19.52 8.77 6.62
N GLN A 197 -20.53 9.64 6.80
CA GLN A 197 -20.96 10.09 8.13
C GLN A 197 -21.38 8.90 9.03
N LYS A 198 -22.03 7.89 8.44
CA LYS A 198 -22.40 6.65 9.13
C LYS A 198 -21.18 5.78 9.46
N LEU A 199 -20.23 5.64 8.52
CA LEU A 199 -18.96 4.93 8.77
C LEU A 199 -18.18 5.55 9.93
N ILE A 200 -18.03 6.87 9.93
CA ILE A 200 -17.40 7.63 11.00
C ILE A 200 -18.06 7.32 12.35
N SER A 201 -19.39 7.30 12.40
CA SER A 201 -20.10 7.01 13.65
C SER A 201 -19.89 5.58 14.15
N LEU A 202 -19.81 4.61 13.24
CA LEU A 202 -19.52 3.21 13.58
C LEU A 202 -18.09 3.04 14.09
N ARG A 203 -17.13 3.73 13.47
CA ARG A 203 -15.74 3.72 13.92
C ARG A 203 -15.57 4.42 15.26
N ASP A 204 -16.20 5.58 15.49
CA ASP A 204 -16.26 6.24 16.80
C ASP A 204 -16.73 5.27 17.90
N SER A 205 -17.79 4.49 17.63
CA SER A 205 -18.28 3.47 18.57
C SER A 205 -17.26 2.35 18.80
N LYS A 206 -16.55 1.93 17.75
CA LYS A 206 -15.50 0.90 17.84
C LYS A 206 -14.31 1.40 18.67
N LEU A 207 -13.81 2.61 18.41
CA LEU A 207 -12.72 3.24 19.17
C LEU A 207 -13.08 3.37 20.66
N LYS A 208 -14.31 3.79 20.97
CA LYS A 208 -14.81 3.84 22.36
C LYS A 208 -14.87 2.46 23.02
N GLN A 209 -15.27 1.43 22.28
CA GLN A 209 -15.32 0.05 22.77
C GLN A 209 -13.93 -0.51 23.07
N GLU A 210 -12.92 -0.15 22.28
CA GLU A 210 -11.53 -0.55 22.49
C GLU A 210 -10.95 0.00 23.80
N GLY A 211 -11.41 1.19 24.24
CA GLY A 211 -11.02 1.77 25.53
C GLY A 211 -9.57 2.25 25.59
N LEU A 212 -8.92 2.44 24.44
CA LEU A 212 -7.50 2.83 24.32
C LEU A 212 -7.26 4.35 24.35
N GLY A 213 -8.26 5.15 24.74
CA GLY A 213 -8.14 6.62 24.83
C GLY A 213 -8.21 7.37 23.50
N ASP A 214 -8.04 6.69 22.37
CA ASP A 214 -8.11 7.30 21.05
C ASP A 214 -9.54 7.45 20.51
N VAL A 215 -10.36 8.24 21.21
CA VAL A 215 -11.77 8.49 20.85
C VAL A 215 -11.98 9.73 19.98
N ASN A 216 -10.91 10.48 19.69
CA ASN A 216 -10.94 11.75 18.94
C ASN A 216 -10.32 11.65 17.54
N ARG A 217 -9.80 10.49 17.14
CA ARG A 217 -9.18 10.25 15.82
C ARG A 217 -10.02 10.76 14.65
N ASP A 218 -11.33 10.53 14.71
CA ASP A 218 -12.24 10.81 13.60
C ASP A 218 -12.68 12.29 13.51
N GLN A 219 -12.24 13.16 14.44
CA GLN A 219 -12.66 14.55 14.47
C GLN A 219 -12.22 15.33 13.24
N GLY A 220 -11.00 15.10 12.75
CA GLY A 220 -10.50 15.71 11.52
C GLY A 220 -11.37 15.37 10.30
N TYR A 221 -11.73 14.08 10.15
CA TYR A 221 -12.58 13.62 9.06
C TYR A 221 -13.98 14.26 9.08
N LYS A 222 -14.58 14.41 10.28
CA LYS A 222 -15.86 15.12 10.45
C LYS A 222 -15.75 16.58 10.00
N ASN A 223 -14.66 17.25 10.36
CA ASN A 223 -14.44 18.65 9.98
C ASN A 223 -14.31 18.81 8.46
N VAL A 224 -13.54 17.93 7.81
CA VAL A 224 -13.37 17.97 6.34
C VAL A 224 -14.70 17.66 5.65
N LEU A 225 -15.46 16.67 6.11
CA LEU A 225 -16.79 16.36 5.59
C LEU A 225 -17.75 17.55 5.70
N ASN A 226 -17.80 18.20 6.87
CA ASN A 226 -18.65 19.36 7.12
C ASN A 226 -18.27 20.59 6.28
N SER A 227 -16.99 20.71 5.91
CA SER A 227 -16.52 21.80 5.03
C SER A 227 -16.94 21.61 3.56
N GLY A 228 -17.34 20.39 3.17
CA GLY A 228 -17.62 20.02 1.78
C GLY A 228 -16.38 19.68 0.95
N ASN A 229 -15.16 19.69 1.52
CA ASN A 229 -13.93 19.34 0.82
C ASN A 229 -13.75 17.81 0.66
N VAL A 230 -14.74 17.14 0.07
CA VAL A 230 -14.78 15.67 -0.09
C VAL A 230 -13.77 15.15 -1.11
N ASN A 231 -13.24 16.03 -1.97
CA ASN A 231 -12.21 15.73 -2.95
C ASN A 231 -10.79 16.07 -2.47
N LEU A 232 -10.61 16.45 -1.20
CA LEU A 232 -9.32 16.80 -0.60
C LEU A 232 -8.53 17.85 -1.41
N GLN A 233 -9.19 18.90 -1.90
CA GLN A 233 -8.51 20.00 -2.57
C GLN A 233 -7.48 20.63 -1.63
N THR A 234 -6.21 20.55 -1.99
CA THR A 234 -5.09 21.04 -1.19
C THR A 234 -4.74 22.51 -1.52
N PRO A 235 -4.17 23.26 -0.55
CA PRO A 235 -3.99 22.86 0.85
C PRO A 235 -5.28 23.02 1.67
N PHE A 236 -5.47 22.16 2.68
CA PHE A 236 -6.57 22.29 3.66
C PHE A 236 -6.11 22.02 5.09
N LYS A 237 -6.96 22.34 6.08
CA LYS A 237 -6.69 22.09 7.50
C LYS A 237 -7.28 20.76 7.94
N PHE A 238 -6.47 19.96 8.63
CA PHE A 238 -6.89 18.71 9.25
C PHE A 238 -6.60 18.73 10.75
N VAL A 239 -7.51 18.22 11.57
CA VAL A 239 -7.37 18.22 13.02
C VAL A 239 -7.08 16.80 13.51
N ALA A 240 -5.92 16.61 14.13
CA ALA A 240 -5.54 15.38 14.81
C ALA A 240 -5.34 15.69 16.30
N TYR A 241 -6.10 15.01 17.16
CA TYR A 241 -6.03 15.14 18.63
C TYR A 241 -6.07 16.57 19.21
N GLY A 242 -6.78 17.48 18.52
CA GLY A 242 -6.93 18.88 18.94
C GLY A 242 -5.91 19.84 18.34
N GLU A 243 -4.89 19.32 17.66
CA GLU A 243 -3.90 20.10 16.90
C GLU A 243 -4.32 20.21 15.43
N SER A 244 -3.96 21.32 14.79
CA SER A 244 -4.35 21.65 13.41
C SER A 244 -3.13 21.63 12.49
N PHE A 245 -3.18 20.75 11.48
CA PHE A 245 -2.13 20.53 10.49
C PHE A 245 -2.57 21.06 9.13
N THR A 246 -1.60 21.48 8.32
CA THR A 246 -1.85 21.80 6.90
C THR A 246 -1.58 20.55 6.08
N ILE A 247 -2.59 20.06 5.36
CA ILE A 247 -2.43 18.98 4.40
C ILE A 247 -2.26 19.62 3.02
N ASP A 248 -1.09 19.46 2.42
CA ASP A 248 -0.77 19.97 1.08
C ASP A 248 -0.63 18.84 0.04
N GLY A 249 -0.57 17.59 0.49
CA GLY A 249 -0.43 16.40 -0.35
C GLY A 249 0.94 16.25 -0.99
N ASN A 250 1.90 17.12 -0.66
CA ASN A 250 3.29 17.04 -1.09
C ASN A 250 4.04 16.18 -0.06
N LEU A 251 3.91 14.86 -0.20
CA LEU A 251 4.56 13.90 0.66
C LEU A 251 5.61 13.13 -0.15
N ASP A 252 6.80 12.95 0.41
CA ASP A 252 7.86 12.18 -0.23
C ASP A 252 7.59 10.67 -0.13
N LEU A 253 6.79 10.17 -1.07
CA LEU A 253 6.41 8.75 -1.18
C LEU A 253 7.48 7.87 -1.83
N GLY A 254 8.67 8.41 -2.14
CA GLY A 254 9.66 7.75 -2.99
C GLY A 254 9.36 7.90 -4.48
N GLU A 255 10.25 7.39 -5.34
CA GLU A 255 10.05 7.40 -6.80
C GLU A 255 8.92 6.43 -7.18
N TYR A 256 7.70 6.94 -7.18
CA TYR A 256 6.57 6.28 -7.80
C TYR A 256 6.66 6.47 -9.31
N GLN A 257 7.11 5.45 -10.05
CA GLN A 257 6.80 5.37 -11.47
C GLN A 257 5.35 4.90 -11.59
N GLU A 258 4.44 5.87 -11.68
CA GLU A 258 3.12 5.59 -12.22
C GLU A 258 3.32 5.14 -13.66
N GLU A 259 3.21 3.84 -13.95
CA GLU A 259 3.11 3.36 -15.32
C GLU A 259 1.78 3.87 -15.89
N THR A 260 1.81 5.08 -16.45
CA THR A 260 0.75 5.53 -17.35
C THR A 260 0.72 4.55 -18.52
N PRO A 261 -0.43 3.94 -18.85
CA PRO A 261 -0.55 3.17 -20.08
C PRO A 261 -0.23 4.11 -21.22
N VAL A 262 0.87 3.85 -21.92
CA VAL A 262 1.16 4.52 -23.19
C VAL A 262 0.07 4.07 -24.15
N GLU A 263 -0.91 4.92 -24.39
CA GLU A 263 -1.77 4.79 -25.56
C GLU A 263 -0.84 4.93 -26.77
N ASP A 264 -0.50 3.79 -27.37
CA ASP A 264 0.20 3.72 -28.66
C ASP A 264 -0.71 4.40 -29.69
N LYS A 265 -0.52 5.70 -29.87
CA LYS A 265 -1.14 6.45 -30.94
C LYS A 265 -0.29 6.17 -32.17
N PRO A 266 -0.77 5.43 -33.18
CA PRO A 266 0.03 5.17 -34.36
C PRO A 266 0.36 6.51 -35.02
N GLU A 267 1.66 6.76 -35.26
CA GLU A 267 2.11 7.89 -36.06
C GLU A 267 1.44 7.81 -37.44
N GLU A 268 0.75 8.88 -37.84
CA GLU A 268 0.27 9.02 -39.21
C GLU A 268 1.50 9.02 -40.14
N PRO A 269 1.54 8.18 -41.19
CA PRO A 269 2.68 8.12 -42.07
C PRO A 269 2.82 9.45 -42.83
N GLU A 270 4.05 9.97 -42.88
CA GLU A 270 4.43 11.10 -43.72
C GLU A 270 3.97 10.85 -45.16
N VAL A 271 3.10 11.73 -45.66
CA VAL A 271 2.67 11.75 -47.07
C VAL A 271 3.86 12.21 -47.91
N ILE A 272 4.59 11.26 -48.48
CA ILE A 272 5.54 11.52 -49.55
C ILE A 272 4.71 11.70 -50.82
N GLU A 273 4.64 12.94 -51.32
CA GLU A 273 4.09 13.22 -52.66
C GLU A 273 4.94 12.48 -53.72
N PRO A 274 4.35 11.60 -54.55
CA PRO A 274 5.10 10.96 -55.62
C PRO A 274 5.32 11.94 -56.77
N GLU A 275 6.57 12.10 -57.21
CA GLU A 275 6.87 12.67 -58.53
C GLU A 275 6.28 11.74 -59.61
N GLU A 276 5.37 12.26 -60.43
CA GLU A 276 4.78 11.55 -61.57
C GLU A 276 5.86 11.25 -62.63
N PRO A 277 6.08 9.98 -63.02
CA PRO A 277 6.78 9.68 -64.26
C PRO A 277 5.80 9.72 -65.43
N GLU A 278 6.13 10.48 -66.48
CA GLU A 278 5.47 10.39 -67.78
C GLU A 278 5.67 8.98 -68.36
N ILE A 279 4.58 8.24 -68.53
CA ILE A 279 4.56 6.93 -69.20
C ILE A 279 3.46 6.96 -70.26
N GLU A 280 3.84 6.74 -71.52
CA GLU A 280 2.97 6.60 -72.69
C GLU A 280 2.07 5.34 -72.56
N PRO A 281 0.85 5.34 -73.12
CA PRO A 281 -0.10 4.25 -72.92
C PRO A 281 0.19 3.07 -73.85
N GLU A 282 0.49 1.90 -73.27
CA GLU A 282 0.28 0.60 -73.93
C GLU A 282 -0.95 -0.11 -73.33
N GLU A 283 -1.79 -0.64 -74.22
CA GLU A 283 -3.04 -1.35 -73.94
C GLU A 283 -2.82 -2.75 -73.32
N PRO A 284 -3.85 -3.35 -72.67
CA PRO A 284 -3.66 -4.38 -71.67
C PRO A 284 -3.71 -5.81 -72.25
N GLU A 285 -2.86 -6.69 -71.74
CA GLU A 285 -3.09 -8.14 -71.79
C GLU A 285 -3.34 -8.68 -70.38
N ILE A 286 -4.52 -9.30 -70.23
CA ILE A 286 -5.03 -9.92 -69.02
C ILE A 286 -4.73 -11.42 -69.12
N GLU A 287 -4.02 -11.98 -68.15
CA GLU A 287 -4.12 -13.40 -67.82
C GLU A 287 -4.32 -13.57 -66.29
N PRO A 288 -5.30 -14.36 -65.84
CA PRO A 288 -5.52 -14.61 -64.42
C PRO A 288 -4.76 -15.88 -63.98
N GLU A 289 -3.92 -15.78 -62.96
CA GLU A 289 -3.42 -16.95 -62.22
C GLU A 289 -4.04 -17.01 -60.82
N GLU A 290 -4.57 -18.20 -60.51
CA GLU A 290 -5.26 -18.60 -59.28
C GLU A 290 -4.30 -18.73 -58.07
N PRO A 291 -4.82 -18.68 -56.83
CA PRO A 291 -3.98 -18.71 -55.64
C PRO A 291 -3.64 -20.15 -55.21
N GLU A 292 -2.36 -20.45 -55.07
CA GLU A 292 -1.90 -21.65 -54.34
C GLU A 292 -1.76 -21.35 -52.83
N ILE A 293 -2.45 -22.18 -52.05
CA ILE A 293 -2.48 -22.21 -50.59
C ILE A 293 -1.44 -23.22 -50.14
N GLU A 294 -0.46 -22.82 -49.32
CA GLU A 294 0.39 -23.75 -48.57
C GLU A 294 0.07 -23.72 -47.07
N PRO A 295 0.09 -24.88 -46.38
CA PRO A 295 -0.46 -25.06 -45.04
C PRO A 295 0.52 -24.73 -43.90
N GLU A 296 -0.04 -24.26 -42.78
CA GLU A 296 0.65 -24.01 -41.50
C GLU A 296 1.18 -25.31 -40.85
N GLU A 297 2.43 -25.26 -40.34
CA GLU A 297 2.98 -26.27 -39.43
C GLU A 297 2.81 -25.86 -37.95
N PRO A 298 2.64 -26.83 -37.03
CA PRO A 298 2.21 -26.56 -35.66
C PRO A 298 3.33 -26.11 -34.71
N VAL A 299 2.93 -25.20 -33.82
CA VAL A 299 3.67 -24.66 -32.68
C VAL A 299 4.07 -25.77 -31.69
N VAL A 300 5.36 -25.86 -31.38
CA VAL A 300 5.89 -26.66 -30.26
C VAL A 300 6.24 -25.73 -29.11
N THR A 301 5.54 -25.85 -28.00
CA THR A 301 5.88 -25.17 -26.73
C THR A 301 6.86 -26.01 -25.92
N PRO A 302 7.98 -25.44 -25.43
CA PRO A 302 8.79 -26.08 -24.40
C PRO A 302 8.22 -25.77 -23.00
N THR A 303 7.97 -26.82 -22.23
CA THR A 303 7.76 -26.77 -20.77
C THR A 303 9.07 -26.49 -20.04
N GLU A 304 9.10 -25.44 -19.21
CA GLU A 304 10.16 -25.13 -18.24
C GLU A 304 9.90 -25.86 -16.90
N PRO A 305 10.92 -26.19 -16.09
CA PRO A 305 10.77 -27.01 -14.89
C PRO A 305 10.31 -26.19 -13.67
N GLU A 306 9.42 -26.77 -12.87
CA GLU A 306 8.94 -26.20 -11.60
C GLU A 306 10.06 -26.14 -10.53
N ASP A 307 10.32 -24.93 -10.03
CA ASP A 307 11.11 -24.67 -8.84
C ASP A 307 10.29 -25.00 -7.56
N LYS A 308 10.88 -25.74 -6.63
CA LYS A 308 10.17 -26.35 -5.48
C LYS A 308 10.14 -25.46 -4.24
N ASP A 309 10.87 -24.36 -4.23
CA ASP A 309 11.01 -23.52 -3.03
C ASP A 309 9.92 -22.43 -2.93
N GLN A 310 9.29 -22.05 -4.05
CA GLN A 310 8.15 -21.11 -4.07
C GLN A 310 6.86 -21.72 -3.46
N LYS A 311 6.66 -23.04 -3.60
CA LYS A 311 5.41 -23.74 -3.21
C LYS A 311 5.22 -23.85 -1.70
N ASP A 312 6.28 -23.79 -0.90
CA ASP A 312 6.15 -23.79 0.57
C ASP A 312 5.78 -22.40 1.12
N TRP A 313 6.14 -21.33 0.42
CA TRP A 313 5.78 -19.95 0.76
C TRP A 313 4.28 -19.66 0.54
N ASP A 314 3.74 -20.10 -0.61
CA ASP A 314 2.30 -19.99 -0.93
C ASP A 314 1.40 -20.85 -0.03
N LYS A 315 1.92 -22.00 0.43
CA LYS A 315 1.20 -22.89 1.36
C LYS A 315 1.08 -22.29 2.75
N HIS A 316 2.08 -21.54 3.19
CA HIS A 316 1.99 -20.80 4.44
C HIS A 316 0.91 -19.70 4.31
N HIS A 317 0.91 -18.94 3.20
CA HIS A 317 -0.07 -17.87 2.89
C HIS A 317 -1.53 -18.37 2.85
N LYS A 318 -1.83 -19.47 2.16
CA LYS A 318 -3.18 -20.07 2.16
C LYS A 318 -3.64 -20.60 3.53
N LYS A 319 -2.71 -20.92 4.43
CA LYS A 319 -3.02 -21.38 5.79
C LYS A 319 -3.24 -20.20 6.75
N TYR A 320 -2.86 -18.98 6.39
CA TYR A 320 -3.20 -17.75 7.12
C TYR A 320 -4.66 -17.34 6.86
N ASP A 321 -5.15 -17.46 5.62
CA ASP A 321 -6.57 -17.21 5.29
C ASP A 321 -7.54 -18.19 5.97
N ASN A 322 -7.23 -19.50 5.92
CA ASN A 322 -8.16 -20.52 6.41
C ASN A 322 -8.21 -20.66 7.94
N ARG A 323 -7.18 -20.26 8.68
CA ARG A 323 -7.18 -20.36 10.16
C ARG A 323 -7.96 -19.25 10.87
N ARG A 324 -8.41 -18.23 10.14
CA ARG A 324 -9.28 -17.15 10.63
C ARG A 324 -10.75 -17.58 10.76
N ASN A 325 -11.22 -18.49 9.89
CA ASN A 325 -12.63 -18.92 9.87
C ASN A 325 -13.02 -19.96 10.93
N ASP A 326 -12.09 -20.84 11.35
CA ASP A 326 -12.48 -22.01 12.17
C ASP A 326 -12.52 -21.76 13.69
N ARG A 327 -11.98 -20.65 14.20
CA ARG A 327 -11.88 -20.43 15.66
C ARG A 327 -13.03 -19.64 16.30
N HIS A 328 -13.95 -19.07 15.52
CA HIS A 328 -15.06 -18.28 16.08
C HIS A 328 -16.37 -19.03 16.33
N HIS A 329 -16.48 -20.31 15.94
CA HIS A 329 -17.74 -21.05 16.10
C HIS A 329 -17.94 -21.79 17.44
N LYS A 330 -17.00 -21.72 18.39
CA LYS A 330 -17.16 -22.38 19.70
C LYS A 330 -16.62 -21.54 20.86
N LYS A 331 -17.38 -20.54 21.31
CA LYS A 331 -17.57 -20.17 22.73
C LYS A 331 -18.38 -18.88 22.88
N TYR A 332 -19.70 -18.99 22.78
CA TYR A 332 -20.60 -18.03 23.44
C TYR A 332 -21.78 -18.79 24.05
N HIS A 333 -21.53 -19.37 25.22
CA HIS A 333 -22.56 -19.61 26.24
C HIS A 333 -21.87 -19.70 27.61
N LYS A 334 -21.88 -18.60 28.37
CA LYS A 334 -22.26 -18.55 29.80
C LYS A 334 -21.90 -17.21 30.45
N HIS A 335 -22.94 -16.54 30.95
CA HIS A 335 -23.06 -15.69 32.16
C HIS A 335 -22.14 -14.45 32.26
N GLY A 336 -22.61 -13.23 32.55
CA GLY A 336 -23.79 -12.79 33.30
C GLY A 336 -23.40 -12.43 34.75
N ARG A 337 -23.40 -11.11 35.05
CA ARG A 337 -23.11 -10.43 36.35
C ARG A 337 -21.61 -10.35 36.69
N CYS A 338 -21.03 -9.26 37.19
CA CYS A 338 -21.51 -8.01 37.80
C CYS A 338 -20.78 -6.79 37.20
#